data_AF-A0A917E2C2-F1
#
_entry.id   AF-A0A917E2C2-F1
#
_cell.length_a   1.000
_cell.length_b   1.000
_cell.length_c   1.000
_cell.angle_alpha   90.00
_cell.angle_beta   90.00
_cell.angle_gamma   90.00
#
_symmetry.space_group_name_H-M   'P 1'
#
loop_
_entity.id
_entity.type
_entity.pdbx_description
1 polymer ?
#
loop_
_entity_poly.entity_id
_entity_poly.type
_entity_poly.pdbx_seq_one_letter_code
_entity_poly.pdbx_strand_id
1 'polypeptide(L)' 'MGKLFALLLLLAMLLHILRPLGLPGLRRRGDAWKIALVALFVFGLTALIRPH' A
#
# COMPACT_ATOMS: atom_id res chain seq x y z
N MET A 1 -14.65 -10.33 -1.84
CA MET A 1 -13.17 -10.43 -1.96
C MET A 1 -12.42 -9.11 -1.81
N GLY A 2 -12.93 -7.95 -2.27
CA GLY A 2 -12.21 -6.66 -2.13
C GLY A 2 -12.03 -6.12 -0.70
N LYS A 3 -12.93 -6.49 0.24
CA LYS A 3 -12.87 -6.03 1.64
C LYS A 3 -11.61 -6.49 2.38
N LEU A 4 -11.10 -7.68 2.07
CA LEU A 4 -9.89 -8.22 2.69
C LEU A 4 -8.65 -7.43 2.24
N PHE A 5 -8.58 -7.07 0.96
CA PHE A 5 -7.52 -6.20 0.42
C PHE A 5 -7.54 -4.81 1.07
N ALA A 6 -8.72 -4.21 1.22
CA ALA A 6 -8.86 -2.92 1.90
C ALA A 6 -8.36 -2.99 3.35
N LEU A 7 -8.70 -4.08 4.07
CA LEU A 7 -8.25 -4.29 5.45
C LEU A 7 -6.74 -4.47 5.54
N LEU A 8 -6.13 -5.27 4.65
CA LEU A 8 -4.68 -5.48 4.60
C LEU A 8 -3.92 -4.18 4.30
N LEU A 9 -4.46 -3.34 3.41
CA LEU A 9 -3.88 -2.02 3.11
C LEU A 9 -3.92 -1.08 4.30
N LEU A 10 -5.06 -1.02 5.00
CA LEU A 10 -5.18 -0.24 6.22
C LEU A 10 -4.21 -0.74 7.29
N LEU A 11 -4.10 -2.06 7.48
CA LEU A 11 -3.20 -2.66 8.45
C LEU A 11 -1.74 -2.35 8.12
N ALA A 12 -1.36 -2.43 6.85
CA ALA A 12 -0.02 -2.09 6.37
C ALA A 12 0.32 -0.62 6.64
N MET A 13 -0.59 0.32 6.38
CA MET A 13 -0.42 1.74 6.72
C MET A 13 -0.34 1.96 8.23
N LEU A 14 -1.17 1.28 9.03
CA LEU A 14 -1.19 1.40 10.48
C LEU A 14 0.12 0.90 11.10
N LEU A 15 0.59 -0.28 10.68
CA LEU A 15 1.88 -0.84 11.06
C LEU A 15 3.02 0.11 10.71
N HIS A 16 2.95 0.77 9.55
CA HIS A 16 3.96 1.73 9.12
C HIS A 16 3.99 3.01 9.97
N ILE A 17 2.82 3.48 10.42
CA ILE A 17 2.70 4.62 11.34
C ILE A 17 3.29 4.27 12.72
N LEU A 18 3.03 3.06 13.23
CA LEU A 18 3.58 2.61 14.51
C LEU A 18 5.09 2.40 14.43
N ARG A 19 5.57 1.68 13.41
CA ARG A 19 6.99 1.37 13.19
C ARG A 19 7.37 1.67 11.73
N PRO A 20 8.21 2.67 11.46
CA PRO A 20 8.75 2.87 10.13
C PRO A 20 9.59 1.64 9.77
N LEU A 21 9.23 0.95 8.70
CA LEU A 21 9.81 -0.32 8.24
C LEU A 21 11.30 -0.21 7.83
N GLY A 22 11.90 0.97 7.89
CA GLY A 22 13.34 1.17 7.66
C GLY A 22 13.79 0.99 6.20
N LEU A 23 12.87 0.64 5.30
CA LEU A 23 13.14 0.48 3.87
C LEU A 23 13.57 1.82 3.24
N PRO A 24 14.50 1.81 2.27
CA PRO A 24 14.95 3.02 1.58
C PRO A 24 13.76 3.65 0.82
N GLY A 25 13.14 4.66 1.43
CA GLY A 25 11.93 5.33 0.93
C GLY A 25 10.75 5.37 1.92
N LEU A 26 10.77 4.52 2.95
CA LEU A 26 9.74 4.39 4.02
C LEU A 26 10.39 4.59 5.41
N ARG A 27 11.28 5.59 5.48
CA ARG A 27 12.15 5.87 6.64
C ARG A 27 11.48 6.79 7.65
N ARG A 28 10.56 7.64 7.21
CA ARG A 28 9.84 8.58 8.07
C ARG A 28 8.39 8.15 8.18
N ARG A 29 7.77 8.39 9.35
CA ARG A 29 6.33 8.17 9.57
C ARG A 29 5.46 8.88 8.53
N GLY A 30 5.93 10.01 8.04
CA GLY A 30 5.31 10.77 6.95
C GLY A 30 5.39 10.11 5.57
N ASP A 31 6.04 8.95 5.41
CA ASP A 31 6.11 8.21 4.14
C ASP A 31 4.99 7.16 3.99
N ALA A 32 4.10 7.01 4.98
CA ALA A 32 3.00 6.04 4.94
C ALA A 32 2.08 6.18 3.70
N TRP A 33 1.97 7.38 3.13
CA TRP A 33 1.23 7.64 1.88
C TRP A 33 1.80 6.87 0.67
N LYS A 34 3.10 6.55 0.67
CA LYS A 34 3.74 5.80 -0.42
C LYS A 34 3.19 4.38 -0.54
N ILE A 35 2.73 3.79 0.56
CA ILE A 35 2.08 2.48 0.58
C ILE A 35 0.79 2.53 -0.25
N ALA A 36 -0.02 3.57 -0.07
CA ALA A 36 -1.25 3.76 -0.84
C ALA A 36 -0.95 3.96 -2.33
N LEU A 37 0.13 4.68 -2.65
CA LEU A 37 0.54 4.94 -4.03
C LEU A 37 1.02 3.67 -4.75
N VAL A 38 1.81 2.84 -4.06
CA VAL A 38 2.21 1.52 -4.57
C VAL A 38 1.00 0.63 -4.79
N ALA A 39 0.07 0.60 -3.83
CA ALA A 39 -1.15 -0.18 -3.96
C ALA A 39 -1.99 0.27 -5.16
N LEU A 40 -2.18 1.58 -5.32
CA LEU A 40 -2.89 2.15 -6.44
C LEU A 40 -2.23 1.78 -7.77
N PHE A 41 -0.90 1.83 -7.84
CA PHE A 41 -0.14 1.46 -9.02
C PHE A 41 -0.31 -0.02 -9.38
N VAL A 42 -0.21 -0.91 -8.39
CA VAL A 42 -0.42 -2.36 -8.58
C VAL A 42 -1.86 -2.65 -9.02
N PHE A 43 -2.85 -2.01 -8.40
CA PHE A 43 -4.25 -2.18 -8.80
C PHE A 43 -4.54 -1.64 -10.20
N GLY A 44 -3.97 -0.49 -10.57
CA GLY A 44 -4.09 0.08 -11.91
C GLY A 44 -3.46 -0.82 -12.97
N LEU A 45 -2.26 -1.35 -12.71
CA LEU A 45 -1.62 -2.33 -13.58
C LEU A 45 -2.45 -3.61 -13.70
N THR A 46 -2.98 -4.12 -12.59
CA THR A 46 -3.83 -5.32 -12.60
C THR A 46 -5.09 -5.09 -13.42
N ALA A 47 -5.71 -3.91 -13.30
CA ALA A 47 -6.89 -3.53 -14.08
C ALA A 47 -6.58 -3.41 -15.58
N LEU A 48 -5.39 -2.91 -15.94
CA LEU A 48 -4.96 -2.75 -17.33
C LEU A 48 -4.57 -4.08 -17.98
N ILE A 49 -3.93 -4.98 -17.25
CA ILE A 49 -3.50 -6.29 -17.73
C ILE A 49 -4.69 -7.25 -17.84
N ARG A 50 -5.76 -7.02 -17.05
CA ARG A 50 -6.94 -7.87 -17.07
C ARG A 50 -7.56 -7.87 -18.48
N PRO A 51 -7.50 -8.99 -19.23
CA PRO A 51 -8.20 -9.07 -20.50
C PRO A 51 -9.71 -8.97 -20.22
N HIS A 52 -10.37 -8.09 -20.97
CA HIS A 52 -11.82 -7.93 -20.94
C HIS A 52 -12.51 -9.08 -21.66
#